data_AF-A0A934FJ44-F1
#
_entry.id   AF-A0A934FJ44-F1
#
_cell.length_a   1.000
_cell.length_b   1.000
_cell.length_c   1.000
_cell.angle_alpha   90.00
_cell.angle_beta   90.00
_cell.angle_gamma   90.00
#
_symmetry.space_group_name_H-M   'P 1'
#
loop_
_entity.id
_entity.type
_entity.pdbx_description
1 polymer ?
#
loop_
_entity_poly.entity_id
_entity_poly.type
_entity_poly.pdbx_seq_one_letter_code
_entity_poly.pdbx_strand_id
1 'polypeptide(L)'
;MADILKYFLSILGGLLIYLAFWLASEALFPALVERARDQYRRPWKLTFAGLAMCAPLLGLALALSKAANNPLMNIAAISILGVVVIGGLAGSAGFAKRIGAGLPSPIDESQPWRRVLRGGIVLTLTYLLPFIGWMGLSIWTLVSGFAALVFAIREAKAANTATPALPTTEPTAVPVTA
;
A
#
# COMPACT_ATOMS: atom_id res chain seq x y z
N MET A 1 19.53 -30.48 10.18
CA MET A 1 18.19 -30.55 9.52
C MET A 1 17.19 -29.61 10.15
N ALA A 2 17.03 -29.57 11.48
CA ALA A 2 16.08 -28.68 12.16
C ALA A 2 16.28 -27.18 11.84
N ASP A 3 17.53 -26.71 11.79
CA ASP A 3 17.82 -25.29 11.50
C ASP A 3 17.42 -24.89 10.08
N ILE A 4 17.68 -25.76 9.10
CA ILE A 4 17.31 -25.52 7.70
C ILE A 4 15.79 -25.41 7.58
N LEU A 5 15.06 -26.33 8.20
CA LEU A 5 13.60 -26.30 8.22
C LEU A 5 13.06 -25.03 8.90
N LYS A 6 13.66 -24.61 10.01
CA LYS A 6 13.30 -23.37 10.71
C LYS A 6 13.46 -22.14 9.80
N TYR A 7 14.61 -22.00 9.11
CA TYR A 7 14.83 -20.89 8.19
C TYR A 7 13.88 -20.94 7.00
N PHE A 8 13.69 -22.12 6.39
CA PHE A 8 12.76 -22.31 5.28
C PHE A 8 11.33 -21.90 5.66
N LEU A 9 10.83 -22.39 6.80
CA LEU A 9 9.49 -22.05 7.29
C LEU A 9 9.36 -20.56 7.64
N SER A 10 10.40 -19.94 8.20
CA SER A 10 10.39 -18.50 8.50
C SER A 10 10.31 -17.65 7.22
N ILE A 11 11.04 -18.02 6.17
CA ILE A 11 11.01 -17.34 4.88
C ILE A 11 9.63 -17.52 4.24
N LEU A 12 9.16 -18.76 4.17
CA LEU A 12 7.84 -19.08 3.60
C LEU A 12 6.72 -18.34 4.34
N GLY A 13 6.74 -18.35 5.68
CA GLY A 13 5.79 -17.62 6.51
C GLY A 13 5.83 -16.11 6.24
N GLY A 14 7.02 -15.51 6.13
CA GLY A 14 7.18 -14.11 5.77
C GLY A 14 6.55 -13.76 4.42
N LEU A 15 6.80 -14.58 3.39
CA LEU A 15 6.22 -14.38 2.06
C LEU A 15 4.69 -14.52 2.05
N LEU A 16 4.16 -15.50 2.80
CA LEU A 16 2.73 -15.68 2.96
C LEU A 16 2.07 -14.49 3.66
N ILE A 17 2.74 -13.88 4.66
CA ILE A 17 2.24 -12.67 5.33
C ILE A 17 2.11 -11.52 4.32
N TYR A 18 3.09 -11.29 3.44
CA TYR A 18 2.98 -10.27 2.38
C TYR A 18 1.76 -10.51 1.49
N LEU A 19 1.59 -11.74 0.98
CA LEU A 19 0.46 -12.09 0.13
C LEU A 19 -0.87 -11.89 0.86
N ALA A 20 -1.01 -12.43 2.08
CA ALA A 20 -2.22 -12.32 2.88
C ALA A 20 -2.58 -10.85 3.13
N PHE A 21 -1.58 -10.01 3.45
CA PHE A 21 -1.80 -8.60 3.71
C PHE A 21 -2.21 -7.82 2.45
N TRP A 22 -1.61 -8.11 1.29
CA TRP A 22 -2.01 -7.48 0.04
C TRP A 22 -3.42 -7.87 -0.38
N LEU A 23 -3.80 -9.14 -0.23
CA LEU A 23 -5.18 -9.58 -0.49
C LEU A 23 -6.16 -8.95 0.50
N ALA A 24 -5.81 -8.89 1.79
CA ALA A 24 -6.64 -8.24 2.80
C ALA A 24 -6.84 -6.75 2.49
N SER A 25 -5.79 -6.06 2.03
CA SER A 25 -5.86 -4.64 1.66
C SER A 25 -6.75 -4.41 0.43
N GLU A 26 -6.63 -5.25 -0.60
CA GLU A 26 -7.51 -5.19 -1.78
C GLU A 26 -8.96 -5.54 -1.44
N ALA A 27 -9.20 -6.51 -0.55
CA ALA A 27 -10.54 -6.92 -0.14
C ALA A 27 -11.23 -5.87 0.74
N LEU A 28 -10.49 -5.24 1.66
CA LEU A 28 -11.03 -4.28 2.61
C LEU A 28 -11.15 -2.88 2.01
N PHE A 29 -10.20 -2.48 1.16
CA PHE A 29 -10.11 -1.13 0.59
C PHE A 29 -9.75 -1.11 -0.91
N PRO A 30 -10.55 -1.71 -1.80
CA PRO A 30 -10.21 -1.85 -3.23
C PRO A 30 -9.98 -0.52 -3.95
N ALA A 31 -10.77 0.52 -3.61
CA ALA A 31 -10.62 1.86 -4.17
C ALA A 31 -9.31 2.54 -3.75
N LEU A 32 -8.82 2.25 -2.54
CA LEU A 32 -7.56 2.80 -2.04
C LEU A 32 -6.37 2.15 -2.74
N VAL A 33 -6.43 0.83 -2.92
CA VAL A 33 -5.40 0.07 -3.63
C VAL A 33 -5.34 0.46 -5.10
N GLU A 34 -6.48 0.74 -5.74
CA GLU A 34 -6.53 1.25 -7.11
C GLU A 34 -5.85 2.62 -7.24
N ARG A 35 -6.16 3.57 -6.36
CA ARG A 35 -5.47 4.87 -6.32
C ARG A 35 -3.98 4.71 -6.06
N ALA A 36 -3.60 3.86 -5.11
CA ALA A 36 -2.19 3.58 -4.82
C ALA A 36 -1.46 3.02 -6.06
N ARG A 37 -2.11 2.13 -6.84
CA ARG A 37 -1.58 1.61 -8.12
C ARG A 37 -1.27 2.74 -9.11
N ASP A 38 -2.16 3.72 -9.24
CA ASP A 38 -2.00 4.81 -10.20
C ASP A 38 -0.84 5.74 -9.82
N GLN A 39 -0.58 5.90 -8.51
CA GLN A 39 0.56 6.66 -8.01
C GLN A 39 1.89 6.04 -8.46
N TYR A 40 1.98 4.71 -8.56
CA TYR A 40 3.21 4.04 -9.01
C TYR A 40 3.65 4.44 -10.41
N ARG A 41 2.82 5.04 -11.28
CA ARG A 41 3.19 5.49 -12.64
C ARG A 41 4.50 6.27 -12.68
N ARG A 42 4.83 7.00 -11.61
CA ARG A 42 6.11 7.72 -11.43
C ARG A 42 6.87 7.13 -10.23
N PRO A 43 7.53 5.96 -10.38
CA PRO A 43 8.06 5.20 -9.24
C PRO A 43 9.13 5.98 -8.47
N TRP A 44 9.99 6.71 -9.17
CA TRP A 44 11.04 7.54 -8.55
C TRP A 44 10.49 8.61 -7.62
N LYS A 45 9.40 9.30 -8.01
CA LYS A 45 8.77 10.32 -7.16
C LYS A 45 8.21 9.69 -5.88
N LEU A 46 7.62 8.49 -5.98
CA LEU A 46 7.14 7.75 -4.81
C LEU A 46 8.27 7.32 -3.90
N THR A 47 9.39 6.85 -4.45
CA THR A 47 10.52 6.42 -3.63
C THR A 47 11.11 7.58 -2.84
N PHE A 48 11.36 8.72 -3.48
CA PHE A 48 11.88 9.90 -2.80
C PHE A 48 10.87 10.47 -1.80
N ALA A 49 9.58 10.53 -2.14
CA ALA A 49 8.53 10.95 -1.21
C ALA A 49 8.41 10.00 -0.02
N GLY A 50 8.45 8.69 -0.25
CA GLY A 50 8.43 7.66 0.78
C GLY A 50 9.62 7.78 1.71
N LEU A 51 10.83 7.97 1.16
CA LEU A 51 12.02 8.16 1.98
C LEU A 51 11.91 9.45 2.82
N ALA A 52 11.44 10.55 2.23
CA ALA A 52 11.24 11.82 2.92
C ALA A 52 10.16 11.74 4.02
N MET A 53 9.16 10.88 3.87
CA MET A 53 8.10 10.66 4.89
C MET A 53 8.51 9.64 5.95
N CYS A 54 9.14 8.53 5.56
CA CYS A 54 9.55 7.47 6.47
C CYS A 54 10.76 7.89 7.31
N ALA A 55 11.73 8.64 6.76
CA ALA A 55 12.93 9.07 7.49
C ALA A 55 12.61 9.84 8.80
N PRO A 56 11.76 10.88 8.81
CA PRO A 56 11.44 11.57 10.06
C PRO A 56 10.62 10.70 11.02
N LEU A 57 9.73 9.84 10.52
CA LEU A 57 8.95 8.92 11.36
C LEU A 57 9.82 7.85 12.02
N LEU A 58 10.77 7.30 11.27
CA LEU A 58 11.77 6.35 11.78
C LEU A 58 12.72 7.04 12.76
N GLY A 59 13.21 8.24 12.42
CA GLY A 59 14.03 9.06 13.33
C GLY A 59 13.33 9.35 14.65
N LEU A 60 12.05 9.71 14.59
CA LEU A 60 11.22 9.93 15.77
C LEU A 60 11.02 8.64 16.58
N ALA A 61 10.68 7.53 15.93
CA ALA A 61 10.51 6.24 16.61
C ALA A 61 11.82 5.79 17.30
N LEU A 62 12.97 6.00 16.65
CA LEU A 62 14.29 5.70 17.22
C LEU A 62 14.68 6.65 18.36
N ALA A 63 14.32 7.93 18.28
CA ALA A 63 14.56 8.88 19.35
C ALA A 63 13.72 8.53 20.59
N LEU A 64 12.44 8.19 20.38
CA LEU A 64 11.53 7.78 21.44
C LEU A 64 11.96 6.45 22.10
N SER A 65 12.46 5.49 21.32
CA SER A 65 12.94 4.22 21.85
C SER A 65 14.26 4.34 22.61
N LYS A 66 15.12 5.31 22.26
CA LYS A 66 16.36 5.60 23.00
C LYS A 66 16.13 6.26 24.35
N ALA A 67 15.02 6.98 24.53
CA ALA A 67 14.59 7.50 25.83
C ALA A 67 13.96 6.38 26.70
N ALA A 68 14.57 5.20 26.67
CA ALA A 68 14.07 3.86 27.02
C ALA A 68 13.61 3.65 28.48
N ASN A 69 13.67 4.68 29.33
CA ASN A 69 13.25 4.57 30.74
C ASN A 69 11.74 4.72 30.94
N ASN A 70 10.97 5.10 29.92
CA ASN A 70 9.52 5.21 30.05
C ASN A 70 8.79 4.18 29.15
N PRO A 71 8.06 3.20 29.71
CA PRO A 71 7.33 2.20 28.93
C PRO A 71 6.29 2.81 27.98
N LEU A 72 5.72 3.98 28.31
CA LEU A 72 4.77 4.68 27.45
C LEU A 72 5.43 5.17 26.14
N MET A 73 6.70 5.60 26.20
CA MET A 73 7.44 6.06 25.02
C MET A 73 7.79 4.90 24.09
N ASN A 74 8.08 3.71 24.64
CA ASN A 74 8.29 2.51 23.84
C ASN A 74 7.01 2.09 23.10
N ILE A 75 5.86 2.14 23.77
CA ILE A 75 4.57 1.87 23.13
C ILE A 75 4.35 2.87 21.98
N ALA A 76 4.55 4.16 22.21
CA ALA A 76 4.42 5.18 21.17
C ALA A 76 5.37 4.93 19.98
N ALA A 77 6.63 4.59 20.23
CA ALA A 77 7.60 4.26 19.19
C ALA A 77 7.16 3.04 18.35
N ILE A 78 6.71 1.97 19.01
CA ILE A 78 6.21 0.76 18.34
C ILE A 78 4.94 1.08 17.54
N SER A 79 4.02 1.89 18.07
CA SER A 79 2.81 2.30 17.36
C SER A 79 3.15 3.10 16.10
N ILE A 80 4.08 4.05 16.17
CA ILE A 80 4.54 4.81 14.99
C ILE A 80 5.13 3.87 13.94
N LEU A 81 6.00 2.95 14.35
CA LEU A 81 6.61 1.97 13.45
C LEU A 81 5.54 1.06 12.83
N GLY A 82 4.57 0.61 13.63
CA GLY A 82 3.45 -0.21 13.19
C GLY A 82 2.63 0.49 12.12
N VAL A 83 2.29 1.77 12.29
CA VAL A 83 1.57 2.56 11.28
C VAL A 83 2.37 2.67 9.98
N VAL A 84 3.68 2.89 10.05
CA VAL A 84 4.54 2.96 8.86
C VAL A 84 4.59 1.62 8.13
N VAL A 85 4.77 0.51 8.86
CA VAL A 85 4.87 -0.83 8.28
C VAL A 85 3.53 -1.28 7.70
N ILE A 86 2.44 -1.19 8.47
CA ILE A 86 1.09 -1.56 8.03
C ILE A 86 0.67 -0.68 6.85
N GLY A 87 0.94 0.62 6.92
CA GLY A 87 0.65 1.53 5.82
C GLY A 87 1.48 1.23 4.56
N GLY A 88 2.75 0.87 4.74
CA GLY A 88 3.64 0.42 3.67
C GLY A 88 3.14 -0.86 2.99
N LEU A 89 2.75 -1.84 3.80
CA LEU A 89 2.15 -3.08 3.31
C LEU A 89 0.83 -2.83 2.57
N ALA A 90 -0.04 -1.95 3.09
CA ALA A 90 -1.32 -1.63 2.47
C ALA A 90 -1.14 -0.91 1.13
N GLY A 91 -0.28 0.10 1.06
CA GLY A 91 -0.02 0.82 -0.19
C GLY A 91 0.76 0.00 -1.22
N SER A 92 1.64 -0.90 -0.78
CA SER A 92 2.35 -1.82 -1.68
C SER A 92 1.44 -2.86 -2.34
N ALA A 93 0.22 -3.07 -1.83
CA ALA A 93 -0.80 -3.82 -2.56
C ALA A 93 -1.10 -3.19 -3.93
N GLY A 94 -1.00 -1.86 -4.05
CA GLY A 94 -1.14 -1.15 -5.33
C GLY A 94 0.01 -1.47 -6.30
N PHE A 95 1.22 -1.72 -5.77
CA PHE A 95 2.35 -2.18 -6.59
C PHE A 95 2.13 -3.62 -7.08
N ALA A 96 1.69 -4.52 -6.19
CA ALA A 96 1.30 -5.88 -6.56
C ALA A 96 0.19 -5.86 -7.63
N LYS A 97 -0.83 -5.01 -7.48
CA LYS A 97 -1.88 -4.81 -8.48
C LYS A 97 -1.34 -4.33 -9.82
N ARG A 98 -0.33 -3.44 -9.81
CA ARG A 98 0.30 -2.94 -11.04
C ARG A 98 1.11 -4.01 -11.76
N ILE A 99 1.88 -4.82 -11.02
CA ILE A 99 2.59 -5.98 -11.59
C ILE A 99 1.57 -6.95 -12.19
N GLY A 100 0.48 -7.22 -11.47
CA GLY A 100 -0.61 -8.07 -11.95
C GLY A 100 -1.31 -7.53 -13.21
N ALA A 101 -1.41 -6.21 -13.38
CA ALA A 101 -1.95 -5.60 -14.59
C ALA A 101 -1.07 -5.86 -15.83
N GLY A 102 0.24 -6.09 -15.65
CA GLY A 102 1.14 -6.55 -16.71
C GLY A 102 0.95 -8.01 -17.12
N LEU A 103 0.18 -8.77 -16.35
CA LEU A 103 -0.15 -10.17 -16.59
C LEU A 103 -1.67 -10.30 -16.81
N PRO A 104 -2.24 -9.80 -17.93
CA PRO A 104 -3.68 -9.77 -18.11
C PRO A 104 -4.29 -11.18 -18.12
N SER A 105 -5.43 -11.35 -17.45
CA SER A 105 -6.28 -12.54 -17.59
C SER A 105 -7.72 -12.13 -17.88
N PRO A 106 -8.45 -12.86 -18.74
CA PRO A 106 -9.86 -12.57 -19.04
C PRO A 106 -10.78 -12.54 -17.81
N ILE A 107 -10.38 -13.19 -16.71
CA ILE A 107 -11.19 -13.31 -15.48
C ILE A 107 -11.01 -12.09 -14.57
N ASP A 108 -10.02 -11.22 -14.83
CA ASP A 108 -9.65 -10.13 -13.92
C ASP A 108 -10.75 -9.10 -13.70
N GLU A 109 -11.63 -8.89 -14.69
CA GLU A 109 -12.76 -7.97 -14.55
C GLU A 109 -13.79 -8.49 -13.54
N SER A 110 -13.96 -9.81 -13.47
CA SER A 110 -14.86 -10.45 -12.51
C SER A 110 -14.24 -10.63 -11.12
N GLN A 111 -12.91 -10.72 -11.03
CA GLN A 111 -12.19 -11.09 -9.80
C GLN A 111 -10.90 -10.26 -9.62
N PRO A 112 -11.00 -8.99 -9.19
CA PRO A 112 -9.86 -8.07 -9.10
C PRO A 112 -8.76 -8.55 -8.13
N TRP A 113 -9.12 -9.30 -7.09
CA TRP A 113 -8.18 -9.90 -6.13
C TRP A 113 -7.19 -10.89 -6.80
N ARG A 114 -7.58 -11.56 -7.90
CA ARG A 114 -6.68 -12.46 -8.63
C ARG A 114 -5.55 -11.71 -9.32
N ARG A 115 -5.80 -10.47 -9.72
CA ARG A 115 -4.77 -9.60 -10.29
C ARG A 115 -3.72 -9.25 -9.23
N VAL A 116 -4.18 -8.86 -8.03
CA VAL A 116 -3.30 -8.57 -6.88
C VAL A 116 -2.53 -9.82 -6.44
N LEU A 117 -3.19 -10.98 -6.37
CA LEU A 117 -2.55 -12.24 -6.03
C LEU A 117 -1.43 -12.60 -7.01
N ARG A 118 -1.68 -12.52 -8.33
CA ARG A 118 -0.67 -12.86 -9.34
C ARG A 118 0.53 -11.92 -9.30
N GLY A 119 0.29 -10.60 -9.25
CA GLY A 119 1.37 -9.65 -9.12
C GLY A 119 2.10 -9.76 -7.78
N GLY A 120 1.38 -10.10 -6.71
CA GLY A 120 1.95 -10.39 -5.40
C GLY A 120 2.83 -11.65 -5.40
N ILE A 121 2.43 -12.72 -6.08
CA ILE A 121 3.25 -13.92 -6.23
C ILE A 121 4.56 -13.57 -6.96
N VAL A 122 4.49 -12.83 -8.06
CA VAL A 122 5.69 -12.38 -8.78
C VAL A 122 6.59 -11.55 -7.86
N LEU A 123 6.01 -10.59 -7.14
CA LEU A 123 6.77 -9.71 -6.26
C LEU A 123 7.42 -10.47 -5.09
N THR A 124 6.67 -11.35 -4.42
CA THR A 124 7.19 -12.20 -3.34
C THR A 124 8.26 -13.17 -3.84
N LEU A 125 8.12 -13.73 -5.04
CA LEU A 125 9.18 -14.52 -5.68
C LEU A 125 10.44 -13.70 -5.91
N THR A 126 10.30 -12.42 -6.25
CA THR A 126 11.45 -11.51 -6.41
C THR A 126 12.16 -11.26 -5.08
N TYR A 127 11.46 -11.39 -3.94
CA TYR A 127 12.09 -11.34 -2.63
C TYR A 127 12.96 -12.55 -2.33
N LEU A 128 12.83 -13.71 -2.99
CA LEU A 128 13.75 -14.82 -2.72
C LEU A 128 15.20 -14.53 -3.14
N LEU A 129 15.43 -13.51 -3.99
CA LEU A 129 16.79 -13.12 -4.36
C LEU A 129 17.56 -12.62 -3.12
N PRO A 130 18.68 -13.25 -2.76
CA PRO A 130 19.44 -12.84 -1.58
C PRO A 130 19.97 -11.40 -1.74
N PHE A 131 20.06 -10.68 -0.63
CA PHE A 131 20.45 -9.26 -0.52
C PHE A 131 19.50 -8.28 -1.21
N ILE A 132 19.34 -8.38 -2.54
CA ILE A 132 18.52 -7.47 -3.35
C ILE A 132 17.04 -7.65 -3.03
N GLY A 133 16.55 -8.89 -2.97
CA GLY A 133 15.14 -9.18 -2.66
C GLY A 133 14.79 -8.84 -1.21
N TRP A 134 15.62 -9.30 -0.27
CA TRP A 134 15.34 -9.18 1.16
C TRP A 134 15.47 -7.76 1.67
N MET A 135 16.54 -7.04 1.35
CA MET A 135 16.79 -5.72 1.93
C MET A 135 16.50 -4.61 0.93
N GLY A 136 16.89 -4.78 -0.32
CA GLY A 136 16.65 -3.76 -1.34
C GLY A 136 15.16 -3.61 -1.66
N LEU A 137 14.58 -4.64 -2.27
CA LEU A 137 13.22 -4.64 -2.79
C LEU A 137 12.19 -4.60 -1.68
N SER A 138 12.29 -5.42 -0.63
CA SER A 138 11.27 -5.41 0.44
C SER A 138 11.17 -4.03 1.12
N ILE A 139 12.30 -3.45 1.55
CA ILE A 139 12.29 -2.12 2.19
C ILE A 139 11.80 -1.07 1.20
N TRP A 140 12.29 -1.12 -0.05
CA TRP A 140 11.83 -0.21 -1.10
C TRP A 140 10.32 -0.32 -1.37
N THR A 141 9.74 -1.53 -1.34
CA THR A 141 8.29 -1.72 -1.49
C THR A 141 7.51 -1.17 -0.32
N LEU A 142 7.99 -1.31 0.92
CA LEU A 142 7.34 -0.71 2.09
C LEU A 142 7.42 0.81 2.04
N VAL A 143 8.59 1.37 1.74
CA VAL A 143 8.81 2.83 1.68
C VAL A 143 7.97 3.47 0.57
N SER A 144 8.01 2.91 -0.64
CA SER A 144 7.18 3.39 -1.75
C SER A 144 5.69 3.14 -1.51
N GLY A 145 5.34 2.02 -0.87
CA GLY A 145 3.98 1.68 -0.49
C GLY A 145 3.40 2.68 0.51
N PHE A 146 4.17 3.11 1.50
CA PHE A 146 3.70 4.06 2.49
C PHE A 146 3.38 5.41 1.84
N ALA A 147 4.25 5.91 0.95
CA ALA A 147 3.96 7.11 0.17
C ALA A 147 2.75 6.93 -0.77
N ALA A 148 2.64 5.79 -1.44
CA ALA A 148 1.49 5.48 -2.30
C ALA A 148 0.17 5.56 -1.52
N LEU A 149 0.16 5.01 -0.30
CA LEU A 149 -1.00 5.05 0.60
C LEU A 149 -1.33 6.49 1.00
N VAL A 150 -0.35 7.26 1.47
CA VAL A 150 -0.55 8.65 1.90
C VAL A 150 -1.11 9.50 0.74
N PHE A 151 -0.58 9.36 -0.46
CA PHE A 151 -1.11 10.07 -1.63
C PHE A 151 -2.50 9.59 -2.04
N ALA A 152 -2.76 8.28 -2.00
CA ALA A 152 -4.08 7.73 -2.29
C ALA A 152 -5.15 8.22 -1.29
N ILE A 153 -4.84 8.34 0.00
CA ILE A 153 -5.74 8.90 1.02
C ILE A 153 -5.98 10.40 0.76
N ARG A 154 -4.92 11.16 0.45
CA ARG A 154 -5.05 12.60 0.16
C ARG A 154 -5.92 12.86 -1.06
N GLU A 155 -5.75 12.08 -2.11
CA GLU A 155 -6.55 12.15 -3.34
C GLU A 155 -8.01 11.78 -3.07
N ALA A 156 -8.26 10.73 -2.27
CA ALA A 156 -9.60 10.36 -1.83
C ALA A 156 -10.29 11.51 -1.05
N LYS A 157 -9.56 12.15 -0.13
CA LYS A 157 -10.08 13.28 0.65
C LYS A 157 -10.40 14.49 -0.24
N ALA A 158 -9.52 14.81 -1.20
CA ALA A 158 -9.75 15.88 -2.16
C ALA A 158 -11.01 15.65 -3.01
N ALA A 159 -11.18 14.43 -3.52
CA ALA A 159 -12.36 14.05 -4.31
C ALA A 159 -13.67 14.15 -3.51
N ASN A 160 -13.67 13.74 -2.24
CA ASN A 160 -14.86 13.84 -1.37
C ASN A 160 -15.22 15.29 -1.02
N THR A 161 -14.22 16.19 -0.98
CA THR A 161 -14.45 17.62 -0.68
C THR A 161 -15.02 18.35 -1.90
N ALA A 162 -14.72 17.88 -3.11
CA ALA A 162 -15.22 18.42 -4.37
C ALA A 162 -16.65 17.95 -4.74
N THR A 163 -17.53 17.77 -3.74
CA THR A 163 -18.94 17.36 -3.95
C THR A 163 -19.57 18.19 -5.10
N PRO A 164 -20.24 17.56 -6.08
CA PRO A 164 -20.73 18.23 -7.28
C PRO A 164 -21.71 19.35 -6.91
N ALA A 165 -21.56 20.52 -7.54
CA ALA A 165 -22.64 21.48 -7.61
C ALA A 165 -23.89 20.74 -8.14
N LEU A 166 -24.99 20.81 -7.37
CA LEU A 166 -26.29 20.25 -7.77
C LEU A 166 -26.58 20.64 -9.22
N PRO A 167 -27.06 19.72 -10.08
CA PRO A 167 -27.55 20.12 -11.39
C PRO A 167 -28.67 21.13 -11.14
N THR A 168 -28.44 22.38 -11.58
CA THR A 168 -29.47 23.41 -11.61
C THR A 168 -30.66 22.81 -12.35
N THR A 169 -31.72 22.45 -11.64
CA THR A 169 -32.99 22.10 -12.26
C THR A 169 -33.47 23.34 -12.97
N GLU A 170 -33.17 23.44 -14.26
CA GLU A 170 -33.72 24.44 -15.15
C GLU A 170 -35.25 24.26 -15.11
N PRO A 171 -36.03 25.28 -14.71
CA PRO A 171 -37.48 25.14 -14.63
C PRO A 171 -38.01 24.87 -16.02
N THR A 172 -38.61 23.69 -16.20
CA THR A 172 -39.31 23.28 -17.41
C THR A 172 -40.29 24.38 -17.82
N ALA A 173 -40.01 25.06 -18.93
CA ALA A 173 -40.91 26.05 -19.50
C ALA A 173 -42.22 25.36 -19.89
N VAL A 174 -43.29 25.69 -19.16
CA VAL A 174 -44.65 25.27 -19.49
C VAL A 174 -45.04 25.98 -20.79
N PRO A 175 -45.42 25.26 -21.86
CA PRO A 175 -45.87 25.91 -23.09
C PRO A 175 -47.24 26.52 -22.85
N VAL A 176 -47.31 27.86 -22.94
CA VAL A 176 -48.58 28.58 -22.95
C VAL A 176 -49.20 28.38 -24.34
N THR A 177 -50.24 27.57 -24.41
CA THR A 177 -51.13 27.48 -25.56
C THR A 177 -51.93 28.77 -25.71
N ALA A 178 -51.90 29.36 -26.90
CA ALA A 178 -52.88 30.32 -27.40
C ALA A 178 -53.09 30.06 -28.90
#